data_AF-A0A8S0FS80-F1
#
_entry.id   AF-A0A8S0FS80-F1
#
_cell.length_a   1.000
_cell.length_b   1.000
_cell.length_c   1.000
_cell.angle_alpha   90.00
_cell.angle_beta   90.00
_cell.angle_gamma   90.00
#
_symmetry.space_group_name_H-M   'P 1'
#
loop_
_entity.id
_entity.type
_entity.pdbx_description
1 polymer ?
#
loop_
_entity_poly.entity_id
_entity_poly.type
_entity_poly.pdbx_seq_one_letter_code
_entity_poly.pdbx_strand_id
1 'polypeptide(L)'
;MNTFEAEKNQQVFYIGTNQPEVLTEIRRHILANFENLPVAGEYMHRDIYDIAEKYGKDTFLMIDKLGTDKMPFFFNLKGRTDAMLEKVKFFRPHFTDRAMQKFGHLFPSHLPPRMKNWRDKYEHHLLLKMAGDGVGEAKSWLVDYFKQAEGDFFVCTPEEGSKAFLHR
;
A
#
# COMPACT_ATOMS: atom_id res chain seq x y z
N MET A 1 26.16 10.92 7.88
CA MET A 1 25.21 9.96 7.31
C MET A 1 25.58 9.80 5.85
N ASN A 2 25.90 8.57 5.41
CA ASN A 2 26.23 8.34 4.01
C ASN A 2 24.95 8.40 3.17
N THR A 3 25.03 9.04 2.01
CA THR A 3 23.97 9.05 1.00
C THR A 3 24.30 8.00 -0.06
N PHE A 4 23.29 7.32 -0.59
CA PHE A 4 23.43 6.32 -1.64
C PHE A 4 22.98 6.91 -2.98
N GLU A 5 23.44 6.35 -4.09
CA GLU A 5 22.99 6.74 -5.42
C GLU A 5 21.51 6.43 -5.58
N ALA A 6 20.79 7.31 -6.29
CA ALA A 6 19.37 7.10 -6.54
C ALA A 6 19.16 5.99 -7.57
N GLU A 7 18.38 4.98 -7.18
CA GLU A 7 18.01 3.87 -8.03
C GLU A 7 17.21 4.34 -9.26
N LYS A 8 17.68 3.99 -10.45
CA LYS A 8 17.05 4.35 -11.73
C LYS A 8 16.02 3.30 -12.13
N ASN A 9 14.94 3.73 -12.77
CA ASN A 9 13.92 2.87 -13.38
C ASN A 9 13.33 1.84 -12.41
N GLN A 10 12.58 2.34 -11.42
CA GLN A 10 11.92 1.48 -10.44
C GLN A 10 10.63 0.89 -10.99
N GLN A 11 10.38 -0.39 -10.71
CA GLN A 11 9.16 -1.08 -11.10
C GLN A 11 8.61 -1.90 -9.93
N VAL A 12 7.29 -1.83 -9.74
CA VAL A 12 6.57 -2.63 -8.74
C VAL A 12 5.89 -3.81 -9.43
N PHE A 13 6.11 -5.00 -8.87
CA PHE A 13 5.39 -6.22 -9.18
C PHE A 13 4.45 -6.52 -8.02
N TYR A 14 3.15 -6.56 -8.31
CA TYR A 14 2.13 -6.89 -7.33
C TYR A 14 1.84 -8.38 -7.43
N ILE A 15 2.22 -9.13 -6.42
CA ILE A 15 2.13 -10.59 -6.38
C ILE A 15 1.00 -10.98 -5.42
N GLY A 16 0.19 -11.96 -5.80
CA GLY A 16 -0.87 -12.52 -4.97
C GLY A 16 -0.86 -14.05 -5.00
N THR A 17 -1.07 -14.68 -3.85
CA THR A 17 -1.18 -16.14 -3.69
C THR A 17 -2.07 -16.47 -2.49
N ASN A 18 -2.66 -17.66 -2.47
CA ASN A 18 -3.34 -18.23 -1.29
C ASN A 18 -2.45 -19.23 -0.53
N GLN A 19 -1.17 -19.36 -0.92
CA GLN A 19 -0.20 -20.26 -0.31
C GLN A 19 1.01 -19.47 0.23
N PRO A 20 1.18 -19.33 1.56
CA PRO A 20 2.33 -18.63 2.16
C PRO A 20 3.70 -19.16 1.70
N GLU A 21 3.77 -20.43 1.34
CA GLU A 21 4.97 -21.11 0.87
C GLU A 21 5.48 -20.48 -0.43
N VAL A 22 4.58 -20.06 -1.31
CA VAL A 22 4.92 -19.39 -2.58
C VAL A 22 5.71 -18.11 -2.32
N LEU A 23 5.31 -17.29 -1.34
CA LEU A 23 6.06 -16.08 -0.97
C LEU A 23 7.40 -16.41 -0.30
N THR A 24 7.46 -17.52 0.45
CA THR A 24 8.68 -17.99 1.08
C THR A 24 9.71 -18.42 0.02
N GLU A 25 9.27 -19.14 -1.01
CA GLU A 25 10.09 -19.55 -2.14
C GLU A 25 10.60 -18.35 -2.94
N ILE A 26 9.74 -17.37 -3.24
CA ILE A 26 10.14 -16.10 -3.88
C ILE A 26 11.26 -15.45 -3.10
N ARG A 27 11.10 -15.29 -1.78
CA ARG A 27 12.13 -14.69 -0.92
C ARG A 27 13.45 -15.47 -0.98
N ARG A 28 13.40 -16.79 -0.84
CA ARG A 28 14.61 -17.64 -0.84
C ARG A 28 15.32 -17.63 -2.18
N HIS A 29 14.56 -17.67 -3.27
CA HIS A 29 15.11 -17.68 -4.62
C HIS A 29 15.82 -16.36 -4.92
N ILE A 30 15.17 -15.22 -4.64
CA ILE A 30 15.77 -13.89 -4.83
C ILE A 30 17.06 -13.77 -4.03
N LEU A 31 17.04 -14.10 -2.73
CA LEU A 31 18.21 -13.95 -1.87
C LEU A 31 19.39 -14.88 -2.22
N ALA A 32 19.12 -16.01 -2.88
CA ALA A 32 20.15 -17.00 -3.19
C ALA A 32 20.70 -16.88 -4.62
N ASN A 33 19.86 -16.45 -5.57
CA ASN A 33 20.15 -16.59 -7.00
C ASN A 33 20.09 -15.29 -7.80
N PHE A 34 19.42 -14.24 -7.31
CA PHE A 34 19.38 -12.99 -8.06
C PHE A 34 20.69 -12.24 -7.93
N GLU A 35 21.13 -11.64 -9.04
CA GLU A 35 22.23 -10.68 -9.03
C GLU A 35 21.78 -9.34 -8.43
N ASN A 36 20.51 -8.96 -8.64
CA ASN A 36 19.96 -7.69 -8.18
C ASN A 36 18.96 -7.90 -7.04
N LEU A 37 19.25 -7.32 -5.88
CA LEU A 37 18.32 -7.36 -4.75
C LEU A 37 17.14 -6.38 -4.95
N PRO A 38 15.97 -6.70 -4.38
CA PRO A 38 14.83 -5.79 -4.39
C PRO A 38 15.13 -4.53 -3.59
N VAL A 39 14.62 -3.40 -4.07
CA VAL A 39 14.56 -2.14 -3.32
C VAL A 39 13.63 -2.29 -2.11
N ALA A 40 12.52 -3.00 -2.28
CA ALA A 40 11.57 -3.30 -1.20
C ALA A 40 10.77 -4.57 -1.51
N GLY A 41 10.32 -5.26 -0.45
CA GLY A 41 9.42 -6.40 -0.51
C GLY A 41 8.39 -6.31 0.62
N GLU A 42 7.28 -5.62 0.38
CA GLU A 42 6.27 -5.36 1.41
C GLU A 42 5.19 -6.45 1.38
N TYR A 43 5.00 -7.12 2.51
CA TYR A 43 3.97 -8.14 2.68
C TYR A 43 2.66 -7.53 3.21
N MET A 44 1.53 -7.97 2.67
CA MET A 44 0.20 -7.56 3.12
C MET A 44 -0.76 -8.75 3.10
N HIS A 45 -1.56 -8.88 4.16
CA HIS A 45 -2.64 -9.88 4.26
C HIS A 45 -3.99 -9.27 3.86
N ARG A 46 -4.95 -10.09 3.41
CA ARG A 46 -6.30 -9.62 3.06
C ARG A 46 -6.98 -8.85 4.20
N ASP A 47 -6.87 -9.33 5.43
CA ASP A 47 -7.52 -8.67 6.58
C ASP A 47 -6.94 -7.27 6.84
N ILE A 48 -5.62 -7.11 6.74
CA ILE A 48 -5.00 -5.79 6.90
C ILE A 48 -5.33 -4.89 5.71
N TYR A 49 -5.49 -5.46 4.51
CA TYR A 49 -5.99 -4.72 3.34
C TYR A 49 -7.38 -4.14 3.61
N ASP A 50 -8.29 -4.93 4.18
CA ASP A 50 -9.66 -4.50 4.48
C ASP A 50 -9.72 -3.45 5.58
N ILE A 51 -8.88 -3.62 6.61
CA ILE A 51 -8.75 -2.66 7.70
C ILE A 51 -8.18 -1.35 7.17
N ALA A 52 -7.12 -1.39 6.35
CA ALA A 52 -6.52 -0.22 5.73
C ALA A 52 -7.50 0.49 4.78
N GLU A 53 -8.28 -0.26 3.99
CA GLU A 53 -9.30 0.33 3.13
C GLU A 53 -10.39 1.04 3.95
N LYS A 54 -10.80 0.45 5.07
CA LYS A 54 -11.91 0.95 5.90
C LYS A 54 -11.49 2.09 6.83
N TYR A 55 -10.30 2.03 7.41
CA TYR A 55 -9.84 2.95 8.47
C TYR A 55 -8.66 3.84 8.05
N GLY A 56 -7.91 3.47 7.01
CA GLY A 56 -6.80 4.25 6.46
C GLY A 56 -7.22 5.29 5.42
N LYS A 57 -8.46 5.22 4.92
CA LYS A 57 -8.96 6.04 3.81
C LYS A 57 -8.84 7.54 4.00
N ASP A 58 -9.14 8.05 5.18
CA ASP A 58 -9.06 9.49 5.46
C ASP A 58 -7.60 9.96 5.43
N THR A 59 -6.69 9.17 6.01
CA THR A 59 -5.25 9.46 6.02
C THR A 59 -4.64 9.30 4.61
N PHE A 60 -5.02 8.24 3.90
CA PHE A 60 -4.58 7.97 2.52
C PHE A 60 -5.01 9.10 1.58
N LEU A 61 -6.29 9.49 1.57
CA LEU A 61 -6.79 10.57 0.71
C LEU A 61 -6.16 11.91 1.06
N MET A 62 -5.85 12.15 2.33
CA MET A 62 -5.16 13.37 2.76
C MET A 62 -3.72 13.39 2.23
N ILE A 63 -2.99 12.28 2.31
CA ILE A 63 -1.60 12.18 1.80
C ILE A 63 -1.59 12.24 0.27
N ASP A 64 -2.42 11.45 -0.41
CA ASP A 64 -2.49 11.37 -1.87
C ASP A 64 -2.88 12.72 -2.50
N LYS A 65 -3.83 13.44 -1.91
CA LYS A 65 -4.39 14.67 -2.50
C LYS A 65 -3.71 15.96 -2.03
N LEU A 66 -3.16 15.99 -0.82
CA LEU A 66 -2.65 17.21 -0.20
C LEU A 66 -1.16 17.16 0.16
N GLY A 67 -0.53 15.99 0.07
CA GLY A 67 0.85 15.76 0.47
C GLY A 67 1.03 15.79 2.00
N THR A 68 2.14 15.20 2.48
CA THR A 68 2.48 15.14 3.91
C THR A 68 2.70 16.52 4.54
N ASP A 69 3.08 17.52 3.75
CA ASP A 69 3.48 18.85 4.22
C ASP A 69 2.31 19.64 4.83
N LYS A 70 1.07 19.31 4.44
CA LYS A 70 -0.14 19.98 4.92
C LYS A 70 -0.71 19.33 6.19
N MET A 71 -0.23 18.14 6.58
CA MET A 71 -0.73 17.41 7.76
C MET A 71 -0.71 18.22 9.06
N PRO A 72 0.38 18.93 9.42
CA PRO A 72 0.45 19.68 10.68
C PRO A 72 -0.62 20.78 10.77
N PHE A 73 -1.00 21.37 9.64
CA PHE A 73 -2.04 22.39 9.58
C PHE A 73 -3.43 21.80 9.86
N PHE A 74 -3.76 20.64 9.25
CA PHE A 74 -5.04 19.97 9.46
C PHE A 74 -5.18 19.43 10.89
N PHE A 75 -4.13 18.86 11.47
CA PHE A 75 -4.14 18.41 12.87
C PHE A 75 -4.36 19.58 13.83
N ASN A 76 -3.72 20.73 13.59
CA ASN A 76 -3.93 21.93 14.39
C ASN A 76 -5.36 22.50 14.23
N LEU A 77 -5.89 22.52 13.02
CA LEU A 77 -7.25 23.00 12.75
C LEU A 77 -8.30 22.09 13.39
N LYS A 78 -8.10 20.77 13.31
CA LYS A 78 -8.92 19.77 14.00
C LYS A 78 -8.89 19.96 15.51
N GLY A 79 -7.70 20.04 16.11
CA GLY A 79 -7.55 20.26 17.55
C GLY A 79 -8.23 21.54 18.04
N ARG A 80 -8.17 22.63 17.26
CA ARG A 80 -8.89 23.88 17.56
C ARG A 80 -10.41 23.72 17.48
N THR A 81 -10.89 22.97 16.50
CA THR A 81 -12.32 22.72 16.30
C THR A 81 -12.88 21.83 17.41
N ASP A 82 -12.15 20.79 17.82
CA ASP A 82 -12.51 19.91 18.94
C ASP A 82 -12.56 20.69 20.25
N ALA A 83 -11.54 21.52 20.52
CA ALA A 83 -11.48 22.35 21.71
C ALA A 83 -12.59 23.42 21.77
N MET A 84 -13.11 23.87 20.62
CA MET A 84 -14.29 24.74 20.57
C MET A 84 -15.59 23.96 20.82
N LEU A 85 -15.72 22.76 20.26
CA LEU A 85 -16.93 21.94 20.36
C LEU A 85 -17.09 21.27 21.74
N GLU A 86 -15.99 20.92 22.42
CA GLU A 86 -16.02 20.42 23.81
C GLU A 86 -16.62 21.43 24.79
N LYS A 87 -16.52 22.73 24.50
CA LYS A 87 -17.06 23.81 25.35
C LYS A 87 -18.58 23.98 25.19
N VAL A 88 -19.20 23.32 24.21
CA VAL A 88 -20.64 23.43 23.94
C VAL A 88 -21.35 22.19 24.50
N LYS A 89 -22.09 22.33 25.60
CA LYS A 89 -22.81 21.24 26.33
C LYS A 89 -23.79 20.40 25.48
N PHE A 90 -24.10 20.84 24.26
CA PHE A 90 -25.00 20.15 23.33
C PHE A 90 -24.29 19.05 22.49
N PHE A 91 -22.97 19.17 22.29
CA PHE A 91 -22.20 18.20 21.51
C PHE A 91 -21.60 17.14 22.43
N ARG A 92 -21.76 15.86 22.07
CA ARG A 92 -21.12 14.75 22.79
C ARG A 92 -19.59 14.81 22.58
N PRO A 93 -18.78 14.33 23.55
CA PRO A 93 -17.34 14.17 23.36
C PRO A 93 -17.04 13.41 22.06
N HIS A 94 -15.99 13.79 21.33
CA HIS A 94 -15.55 13.16 20.08
C HIS A 94 -16.56 13.25 18.90
N PHE A 95 -17.40 14.30 18.85
CA PHE A 95 -18.36 14.50 17.76
C PHE A 95 -17.68 14.59 16.38
N THR A 96 -16.58 15.31 16.29
CA THR A 96 -15.77 15.51 15.08
C THR A 96 -15.12 14.22 14.61
N ASP A 97 -14.58 13.40 15.51
CA ASP A 97 -14.06 12.07 15.18
C ASP A 97 -15.15 11.16 14.61
N ARG A 98 -16.35 11.18 15.21
CA ARG A 98 -17.50 10.42 14.71
C ARG A 98 -18.02 10.94 13.38
N ALA A 99 -17.97 12.26 13.17
CA ALA A 99 -18.31 12.87 11.89
C ALA A 99 -17.28 12.49 10.82
N MET A 100 -15.98 12.57 11.12
CA MET A 100 -14.91 12.16 10.21
C MET A 100 -15.02 10.68 9.83
N GLN A 101 -15.24 9.79 10.81
CA GLN A 101 -15.51 8.37 10.53
C GLN A 101 -16.72 8.19 9.59
N LYS A 102 -17.80 8.97 9.78
CA LYS A 102 -18.96 8.94 8.87
C LYS A 102 -18.65 9.49 7.48
N PHE A 103 -17.84 10.54 7.37
CA PHE A 103 -17.44 11.13 6.08
C PHE A 103 -16.47 10.22 5.32
N GLY A 104 -15.57 9.49 6.00
CA GLY A 104 -14.70 8.50 5.38
C GLY A 104 -15.46 7.39 4.66
N HIS A 105 -16.64 7.00 5.15
CA HIS A 105 -17.53 6.05 4.48
C HIS A 105 -18.14 6.58 3.17
N LEU A 106 -18.20 7.90 2.95
CA LEU A 106 -18.82 8.53 1.77
C LEU A 106 -17.87 8.73 0.58
N PHE A 107 -16.56 8.64 0.78
CA PHE A 107 -15.60 8.77 -0.33
C PHE A 107 -15.63 7.51 -1.23
N PRO A 108 -15.41 7.62 -2.55
CA PRO A 108 -15.31 6.45 -3.42
C PRO A 108 -14.06 5.61 -3.09
N SER A 109 -14.03 4.38 -3.60
CA SER A 109 -12.87 3.49 -3.57
C SER A 109 -11.60 4.21 -4.02
N HIS A 110 -10.62 4.38 -3.12
CA HIS A 110 -9.35 5.04 -3.45
C HIS A 110 -8.33 4.09 -4.12
N LEU A 111 -8.59 2.78 -4.05
CA LEU A 111 -7.70 1.74 -4.57
C LEU A 111 -7.98 1.40 -6.04
N PRO A 112 -6.93 1.16 -6.84
CA PRO A 112 -7.05 0.72 -8.23
C PRO A 112 -7.91 -0.56 -8.36
N PRO A 113 -8.76 -0.67 -9.41
CA PRO A 113 -9.62 -1.85 -9.61
C PRO A 113 -8.87 -3.18 -9.65
N ARG A 114 -7.65 -3.19 -10.20
CA ARG A 114 -6.82 -4.40 -10.27
C ARG A 114 -6.35 -4.88 -8.90
N MET A 115 -6.02 -3.97 -7.99
CA MET A 115 -5.67 -4.33 -6.61
C MET A 115 -6.85 -4.96 -5.87
N LYS A 116 -8.06 -4.46 -6.09
CA LYS A 116 -9.28 -5.05 -5.51
C LYS A 116 -9.54 -6.46 -6.02
N ASN A 117 -9.43 -6.63 -7.33
CA ASN A 117 -9.54 -7.95 -7.95
C ASN A 117 -8.48 -8.93 -7.41
N TRP A 118 -7.25 -8.46 -7.19
CA TRP A 118 -6.20 -9.27 -6.56
C TRP A 118 -6.56 -9.65 -5.12
N ARG A 119 -7.09 -8.70 -4.33
CA ARG A 119 -7.54 -8.94 -2.96
C ARG A 119 -8.65 -9.97 -2.88
N ASP A 120 -9.59 -9.93 -3.81
CA ASP A 120 -10.70 -10.88 -3.84
C ASP A 120 -10.23 -12.29 -4.24
N LYS A 121 -9.17 -12.39 -5.05
CA LYS A 121 -8.59 -13.66 -5.53
C LYS A 121 -7.59 -14.30 -4.56
N TYR A 122 -6.77 -13.50 -3.91
CA TYR A 122 -5.61 -13.95 -3.15
C TYR A 122 -5.62 -13.42 -1.72
N GLU A 123 -5.14 -14.21 -0.77
CA GLU A 123 -5.09 -13.85 0.65
C GLU A 123 -3.77 -13.19 1.05
N HIS A 124 -2.67 -13.64 0.43
CA HIS A 124 -1.32 -13.17 0.68
C HIS A 124 -0.82 -12.33 -0.49
N HIS A 125 -0.38 -11.11 -0.17
CA HIS A 125 0.06 -10.13 -1.16
C HIS A 125 1.52 -9.76 -0.88
N LEU A 126 2.30 -9.62 -1.94
CA LEU A 126 3.68 -9.14 -1.89
C LEU A 126 3.88 -8.03 -2.92
N LEU A 127 4.26 -6.85 -2.46
CA LEU A 127 4.71 -5.73 -3.29
C LEU A 127 6.23 -5.82 -3.44
N LEU A 128 6.67 -6.35 -4.57
CA LEU A 128 8.09 -6.48 -4.89
C LEU A 128 8.53 -5.29 -5.75
N LYS A 129 9.37 -4.42 -5.21
CA LYS A 129 9.92 -3.26 -5.91
C LYS A 129 11.37 -3.54 -6.32
N MET A 130 11.60 -3.50 -7.63
CA MET A 130 12.93 -3.67 -8.24
C MET A 130 13.38 -2.36 -8.88
N ALA A 131 14.68 -2.25 -9.14
CA ALA A 131 15.29 -1.15 -9.89
C ALA A 131 16.33 -1.66 -10.88
N GLY A 132 16.68 -0.82 -11.86
CA GLY A 132 17.70 -1.14 -12.86
C GLY A 132 17.46 -2.48 -13.55
N ASP A 133 18.52 -3.28 -13.68
CA ASP A 133 18.50 -4.57 -14.37
C ASP A 133 17.67 -5.64 -13.62
N GLY A 134 17.50 -5.47 -12.30
CA GLY A 134 16.65 -6.31 -11.46
C GLY A 134 15.17 -6.30 -11.87
N VAL A 135 14.72 -5.27 -12.61
CA VAL A 135 13.36 -5.25 -13.16
C VAL A 135 13.16 -6.34 -14.21
N GLY A 136 14.13 -6.49 -15.12
CA GLY A 136 14.08 -7.52 -16.17
C GLY A 136 14.23 -8.92 -15.59
N GLU A 137 15.18 -9.09 -14.68
CA GLU A 137 15.44 -10.32 -13.95
C GLU A 137 14.19 -10.83 -13.22
N ALA A 138 13.59 -9.98 -12.37
CA ALA A 138 12.38 -10.34 -11.63
C ALA A 138 11.21 -10.66 -12.57
N LYS A 139 11.01 -9.86 -13.62
CA LYS A 139 9.92 -10.09 -14.57
C LYS A 139 10.04 -11.45 -15.24
N SER A 140 11.21 -11.79 -15.76
CA SER A 140 11.42 -13.05 -16.46
C SER A 140 11.18 -14.23 -15.52
N TRP A 141 11.77 -14.18 -14.32
CA TRP A 141 11.64 -15.25 -13.35
C TRP A 141 10.20 -15.43 -12.86
N LEU A 142 9.48 -14.35 -12.54
CA LEU A 142 8.08 -14.41 -12.09
C LEU A 142 7.17 -14.99 -13.18
N VAL A 143 7.39 -14.64 -14.46
CA VAL A 143 6.63 -15.24 -15.59
C VAL A 143 6.80 -16.75 -15.63
N ASP A 144 8.02 -17.26 -15.41
CA ASP A 144 8.27 -18.70 -15.44
C ASP A 144 7.77 -19.41 -14.19
N TYR A 145 7.96 -18.80 -13.02
CA TYR A 145 7.57 -19.35 -11.73
C TYR A 145 6.04 -19.53 -11.61
N PHE A 146 5.24 -18.53 -12.00
CA PHE A 146 3.78 -18.60 -11.94
C PHE A 146 3.12 -19.45 -13.05
N LYS A 147 3.90 -20.06 -13.95
CA LYS A 147 3.39 -21.15 -14.80
C LYS A 147 3.12 -22.43 -13.99
N GLN A 148 3.75 -22.57 -12.83
CA GLN A 148 3.74 -23.78 -12.02
C GLN A 148 3.22 -23.53 -10.60
N ALA A 149 3.59 -22.41 -9.99
CA ALA A 149 3.15 -22.03 -8.65
C ALA A 149 1.69 -21.54 -8.62
N GLU A 150 1.01 -21.70 -7.49
CA GLU A 150 -0.29 -21.06 -7.26
C GLU A 150 -0.11 -19.55 -7.07
N GLY A 151 -1.06 -18.79 -7.57
CA GLY A 151 -1.04 -17.34 -7.51
C GLY A 151 -0.81 -16.71 -8.88
N ASP A 152 -0.64 -15.40 -8.88
CA ASP A 152 -0.30 -14.64 -10.07
C ASP A 152 0.30 -13.29 -9.68
N PHE A 153 0.91 -12.61 -10.64
CA PHE A 153 1.43 -11.28 -10.46
C PHE A 153 1.01 -10.34 -11.58
N PHE A 154 1.11 -9.05 -11.31
CA PHE A 154 1.09 -8.06 -12.36
C PHE A 154 2.13 -6.97 -12.19
N VAL A 155 2.55 -6.43 -13.33
CA VAL A 155 3.39 -5.23 -13.39
C VAL A 155 2.48 -4.02 -13.14
N CYS A 156 2.75 -3.29 -12.06
CA CYS A 156 2.00 -2.08 -11.73
C CYS A 156 2.26 -0.97 -12.75
N THR A 157 1.23 -0.18 -13.08
CA THR A 157 1.47 1.15 -13.64
C THR A 157 2.14 2.06 -12.59
N PRO A 158 2.75 3.20 -12.98
CA PRO A 158 3.30 4.16 -12.00
C PRO A 158 2.28 4.59 -10.94
N GLU A 159 1.01 4.76 -11.35
CA GLU A 159 -0.10 5.11 -10.46
C GLU A 159 -0.45 3.97 -9.49
N GLU A 160 -0.51 2.73 -9.98
CA GLU A 160 -0.76 1.55 -9.16
C GLU A 160 0.37 1.34 -8.15
N GLY A 161 1.63 1.49 -8.58
CA GLY A 161 2.80 1.32 -7.71
C GLY A 161 2.82 2.33 -6.57
N SER A 162 2.57 3.61 -6.87
CA SER A 162 2.49 4.66 -5.85
C SER A 162 1.39 4.38 -4.83
N LYS A 163 0.17 4.09 -5.30
CA LYS A 163 -0.99 3.82 -4.43
C LYS A 163 -0.83 2.54 -3.62
N ALA A 164 -0.21 1.51 -4.18
CA ALA A 164 0.01 0.26 -3.47
C ALA A 164 0.98 0.43 -2.31
N PHE A 165 2.05 1.21 -2.49
CA PHE A 165 2.99 1.54 -1.40
C PHE A 165 2.40 2.48 -0.36
N LEU A 166 1.46 3.35 -0.73
CA LEU A 166 0.74 4.21 0.22
C LEU A 166 -0.32 3.46 1.05
N HIS A 167 -0.78 2.30 0.57
CA HIS A 167 -1.80 1.48 1.24
C HIS A 167 -1.22 0.45 2.21
N ARG A 168 0.10 0.21 2.16
CA ARG A 168 0.78 -0.78 3.02
C ARG A 168 1.05 -0.24 4.42
#